data_AF-A0A371SNR5-F1
#
_entry.id   AF-A0A371SNR5-F1
#
_cell.length_a   1.000
_cell.length_b   1.000
_cell.length_c   1.000
_cell.angle_alpha   90.00
_cell.angle_beta   90.00
_cell.angle_gamma   90.00
#
_symmetry.space_group_name_H-M   'P 1'
#
loop_
_entity.id
_entity.type
_entity.pdbx_description
1 polymer ?
#
loop_
_entity_poly.entity_id
_entity_poly.type
_entity_poly.pdbx_seq_one_letter_code
_entity_poly.pdbx_strand_id
1 'polypeptide(L)'
;MRFQWNLILGLLFALIVAIFAVVNVDSVKVNFVLGYTEIPLILIILGSALLGGLIVGMFGILRQYKQQRHIKRLEIEIEQIKEEKIQESPKESNSKIVTTIKAESDK
;
A
#
# COMPACT_ATOMS: atom_id res chain seq x y z
N MET A 1 -18.17 -1.35 -6.02
CA MET A 1 -18.36 -0.88 -7.41
C MET A 1 -17.06 -0.70 -8.21
N ARG A 2 -15.98 -0.10 -7.67
CA ARG A 2 -14.73 0.16 -8.43
C ARG A 2 -14.01 -1.10 -8.92
N PHE A 3 -14.01 -2.18 -8.14
CA PHE A 3 -13.34 -3.43 -8.50
C PHE A 3 -13.97 -4.12 -9.72
N GLN A 4 -15.31 -4.08 -9.84
CA GLN A 4 -16.01 -4.64 -11.01
C GLN A 4 -15.70 -3.85 -12.28
N TRP A 5 -15.60 -2.52 -12.18
CA TRP A 5 -15.17 -1.67 -13.29
C TRP A 5 -13.73 -1.96 -13.74
N ASN A 6 -12.80 -2.13 -12.78
CA ASN A 6 -11.43 -2.51 -13.09
C ASN A 6 -11.35 -3.89 -13.78
N LEU A 7 -12.20 -4.86 -13.38
CA LEU A 7 -12.26 -6.18 -14.00
C LEU A 7 -12.74 -6.10 -15.46
N ILE A 8 -13.81 -5.35 -15.73
CA ILE A 8 -14.35 -5.14 -17.08
C ILE A 8 -13.29 -4.46 -17.96
N LEU A 9 -12.64 -3.41 -17.45
CA LEU A 9 -11.61 -2.68 -18.18
C LEU A 9 -10.38 -3.57 -18.46
N GLY A 10 -10.00 -4.41 -17.50
CA GLY A 10 -8.93 -5.39 -17.65
C GLY A 10 -9.25 -6.45 -18.70
N LEU A 11 -10.50 -6.93 -18.74
CA LEU A 11 -10.96 -7.88 -19.76
C LEU A 11 -10.95 -7.25 -21.16
N LEU A 12 -11.44 -6.01 -21.29
CA LEU A 12 -11.40 -5.27 -22.54
C LEU A 12 -9.96 -5.05 -23.02
N PHE A 13 -9.06 -4.69 -22.12
CA PHE A 13 -7.64 -4.55 -22.42
C PHE A 13 -7.01 -5.89 -22.86
N ALA A 14 -7.31 -6.98 -22.17
CA ALA A 14 -6.85 -8.31 -22.55
C ALA A 14 -7.33 -8.72 -23.95
N LEU A 15 -8.58 -8.38 -24.31
CA LEU A 15 -9.12 -8.62 -25.65
C LEU A 15 -8.34 -7.83 -26.71
N ILE A 16 -8.05 -6.56 -26.46
CA ILE A 16 -7.22 -5.73 -27.35
C ILE A 16 -5.84 -6.35 -27.54
N VAL A 17 -5.18 -6.75 -26.45
CA VAL A 17 -3.87 -7.42 -26.50
C VAL A 17 -3.93 -8.73 -27.29
N ALA A 18 -4.98 -9.52 -27.13
CA ALA A 18 -5.16 -10.76 -27.88
C ALA A 18 -5.31 -10.51 -29.39
N ILE A 19 -6.08 -9.48 -29.79
CA ILE A 19 -6.19 -9.08 -31.20
C ILE A 19 -4.81 -8.66 -31.73
N PHE A 20 -4.07 -7.85 -30.98
CA PHE A 20 -2.71 -7.46 -31.35
C PHE A 20 -1.78 -8.67 -31.52
N ALA A 21 -1.90 -9.66 -30.65
CA ALA A 21 -1.08 -10.87 -30.70
C ALA A 21 -1.33 -11.71 -31.95
N VAL A 22 -2.59 -11.80 -32.39
CA VAL A 22 -2.94 -12.53 -33.63
C VAL A 22 -2.46 -11.78 -34.87
N VAL A 23 -2.64 -10.46 -34.92
CA VAL A 23 -2.27 -9.64 -36.08
C VAL A 23 -0.75 -9.45 -36.21
N ASN A 24 -0.01 -9.47 -35.10
CA ASN A 24 1.44 -9.21 -35.07
C ASN A 24 2.23 -10.45 -34.65
N VAL A 25 1.79 -11.64 -35.09
CA VAL A 25 2.50 -12.91 -34.85
C VAL A 25 3.70 -13.10 -35.78
N ASP A 26 3.98 -12.12 -36.64
CA ASP A 26 5.12 -12.14 -37.55
C ASP A 26 6.44 -12.31 -36.80
N SER A 27 7.21 -13.29 -37.24
CA SER A 27 8.53 -13.58 -36.70
C SER A 27 9.52 -12.50 -37.10
N VAL A 28 10.19 -11.91 -36.11
CA VAL A 28 11.24 -10.92 -36.32
C VAL A 28 12.57 -11.51 -35.85
N LYS A 29 13.63 -11.23 -36.62
CA LYS A 29 15.01 -11.58 -36.23
C LYS A 29 15.46 -10.70 -35.08
N VAL A 30 15.74 -11.32 -33.94
CA VAL A 30 16.33 -10.65 -32.79
C VAL A 30 17.79 -11.06 -32.71
N ASN A 31 18.68 -10.07 -32.79
CA ASN A 31 20.10 -10.26 -32.56
C ASN A 31 20.39 -10.15 -31.06
N PHE A 32 20.58 -11.29 -30.43
CA PHE A 32 21.22 -11.35 -29.13
C PHE A 32 22.73 -11.17 -29.32
N VAL A 33 23.42 -10.59 -28.32
CA VAL A 33 24.87 -10.32 -28.40
C VAL A 33 25.70 -11.58 -28.71
N LEU A 34 25.15 -12.77 -28.47
CA LEU A 34 25.77 -14.08 -28.68
C LEU A 34 25.13 -14.94 -29.79
N GLY A 35 24.21 -14.39 -30.59
CA GLY A 35 23.52 -15.14 -31.65
C GLY A 35 22.18 -14.52 -32.03
N TYR A 36 21.49 -15.05 -33.04
CA TYR A 36 20.17 -14.54 -33.44
C TYR A 36 19.12 -15.64 -33.39
N THR A 37 17.87 -15.26 -33.12
CA THR A 37 16.72 -16.17 -33.24
C THR A 37 15.51 -15.42 -33.76
N GLU A 38 14.62 -16.16 -34.41
CA GLU A 38 13.36 -15.65 -34.94
C GLU A 38 12.25 -15.95 -33.94
N ILE A 39 11.66 -14.90 -33.37
CA ILE A 39 10.58 -15.01 -32.39
C ILE A 39 9.51 -13.97 -32.78
N PRO A 40 8.21 -14.28 -32.61
CA PRO A 40 7.15 -13.30 -32.82
C PRO A 40 7.36 -12.01 -32.01
N LEU A 41 7.20 -10.86 -32.67
CA LEU A 41 7.45 -9.54 -32.04
C LEU A 41 6.63 -9.32 -30.77
N ILE A 42 5.38 -9.80 -30.76
CA ILE A 42 4.49 -9.67 -29.61
C ILE A 42 5.05 -10.33 -28.34
N LEU A 43 5.76 -11.46 -28.45
CA LEU A 43 6.33 -12.14 -27.27
C LEU A 43 7.40 -11.27 -26.60
N ILE A 44 8.16 -10.53 -27.40
CA ILE A 44 9.19 -9.60 -26.92
C ILE A 44 8.54 -8.42 -26.20
N ILE A 45 7.49 -7.84 -26.79
CA ILE A 45 6.74 -6.72 -26.22
C ILE A 45 6.07 -7.14 -24.90
N LEU A 46 5.35 -8.28 -24.90
CA LEU A 46 4.67 -8.79 -23.71
C LEU A 46 5.67 -9.17 -22.62
N GLY A 47 6.78 -9.84 -22.98
CA GLY A 47 7.85 -10.16 -22.04
C GLY A 47 8.45 -8.91 -21.38
N SER A 48 8.75 -7.90 -22.19
CA SER A 48 9.30 -6.62 -21.70
C SER A 48 8.31 -5.87 -20.80
N ALA A 49 7.04 -5.79 -21.22
CA ALA A 49 5.98 -5.15 -20.45
C ALA A 49 5.72 -5.88 -19.12
N LEU A 50 5.70 -7.21 -19.14
CA LEU A 50 5.56 -8.05 -17.95
C LEU A 50 6.72 -7.84 -16.97
N LEU A 51 7.97 -7.82 -17.47
CA LEU A 51 9.14 -7.55 -16.64
C LEU A 51 9.08 -6.14 -16.03
N GLY A 52 8.75 -5.12 -16.82
CA GLY A 52 8.56 -3.76 -16.32
C GLY A 52 7.47 -3.68 -15.25
N GLY A 53 6.33 -4.32 -15.50
CA GLY A 53 5.22 -4.43 -14.54
C GLY A 53 5.62 -5.15 -13.25
N LEU A 54 6.39 -6.23 -13.34
CA LEU A 54 6.90 -6.98 -12.20
C LEU A 54 7.82 -6.09 -11.34
N ILE A 55 8.75 -5.37 -11.98
CA ILE A 55 9.66 -4.45 -11.28
C ILE A 55 8.84 -3.39 -10.54
N VAL A 56 7.93 -2.69 -11.22
CA VAL A 56 7.08 -1.66 -10.62
C VAL A 56 6.22 -2.24 -9.48
N GLY A 57 5.65 -3.44 -9.69
CA GLY A 57 4.86 -4.15 -8.69
C GLY A 57 5.67 -4.48 -7.43
N MET A 58 6.89 -4.98 -7.59
CA MET A 58 7.80 -5.25 -6.47
C MET A 58 8.14 -3.97 -5.69
N PHE A 59 8.48 -2.88 -6.38
CA PHE A 59 8.70 -1.57 -5.75
C PHE A 59 7.45 -1.09 -4.99
N GLY A 60 6.26 -1.28 -5.58
CA GLY A 60 4.98 -0.97 -4.95
C GLY A 60 4.76 -1.74 -3.65
N ILE A 61 5.00 -3.06 -3.65
CA ILE A 61 4.88 -3.91 -2.46
C ILE A 61 5.86 -3.47 -1.36
N LEU A 62 7.13 -3.22 -1.71
CA LEU A 62 8.13 -2.75 -0.74
C LEU A 62 7.76 -1.40 -0.14
N ARG A 63 7.29 -0.46 -0.96
CA ARG A 63 6.82 0.85 -0.51
C ARG A 63 5.63 0.70 0.42
N GLN A 64 4.64 -0.09 0.03
CA GLN A 64 3.44 -0.34 0.83
C GLN A 64 3.80 -0.96 2.18
N TYR A 65 4.72 -1.92 2.20
CA TYR A 65 5.19 -2.54 3.43
C TYR A 65 5.86 -1.53 4.39
N LYS A 66 6.72 -0.64 3.88
CA LYS A 66 7.33 0.43 4.68
C LYS A 66 6.28 1.38 5.24
N GLN A 67 5.30 1.76 4.43
CA GLN A 67 4.20 2.63 4.86
C GLN A 67 3.37 1.97 5.96
N GLN A 68 3.01 0.69 5.80
CA GLN A 68 2.28 -0.08 6.82
C GLN A 68 3.04 -0.16 8.14
N ARG A 69 4.37 -0.36 8.10
CA ARG A 69 5.21 -0.32 9.31
C ARG A 69 5.21 1.05 9.98
N HIS A 70 5.25 2.13 9.20
CA HIS A 70 5.21 3.49 9.73
C HIS A 70 3.85 3.79 10.38
N ILE A 71 2.75 3.41 9.74
CA ILE A 71 1.39 3.52 10.28
C ILE A 71 1.32 2.81 11.64
N LYS A 72 1.76 1.55 11.72
CA LYS A 72 1.76 0.80 12.98
C LYS A 72 2.59 1.48 14.08
N ARG A 73 3.75 2.04 13.74
CA ARG A 73 4.58 2.77 14.72
C ARG A 73 3.83 4.00 15.25
N LEU A 74 3.24 4.79 14.36
CA LEU A 74 2.49 5.99 14.72
C LEU A 74 1.24 5.65 15.55
N GLU A 75 0.56 4.55 15.22
CA GLU A 75 -0.58 4.04 16.00
C GLU A 75 -0.17 3.72 17.45
N ILE A 76 0.97 3.04 17.65
CA ILE A 76 1.51 2.73 18.97
C ILE A 76 1.89 4.01 19.73
N GLU A 77 2.54 4.98 19.08
CA GLU A 77 2.92 6.25 19.70
C GLU A 77 1.69 7.06 20.14
N ILE A 78 0.64 7.08 19.33
CA ILE A 78 -0.64 7.71 19.69
C ILE A 78 -1.28 7.03 20.91
N GLU A 79 -1.20 5.70 21.00
CA GLU A 79 -1.73 4.94 22.13
C GLU A 79 -0.97 5.24 23.43
N GLN A 80 0.36 5.25 23.38
CA GLN A 80 1.22 5.61 24.52
C GLN A 80 0.96 7.03 25.02
N ILE A 81 0.91 8.02 24.12
CA ILE A 81 0.62 9.42 24.51
C ILE A 81 -0.76 9.53 25.15
N LYS A 82 -1.77 8.78 24.67
CA LYS A 82 -3.09 8.76 25.30
C LYS A 82 -3.03 8.16 26.70
N GLU A 83 -2.32 7.06 26.90
CA GLU A 83 -2.16 6.43 28.22
C GLU A 83 -1.40 7.33 29.20
N GLU A 84 -0.36 8.03 28.76
CA GLU A 84 0.40 9.00 29.57
C GLU A 84 -0.46 10.20 29.97
N LYS A 85 -1.25 10.76 29.05
CA LYS A 85 -2.15 11.91 29.35
C LYS A 85 -3.28 11.56 30.32
N ILE A 86 -3.70 10.30 30.36
CA ILE A 86 -4.67 9.78 31.32
C ILE A 86 -4.03 9.61 32.71
N GLN A 87 -2.73 9.32 32.78
CA GLN A 87 -1.97 9.17 34.03
C GLN A 87 -1.45 10.52 34.59
N GLU A 88 -1.05 11.45 33.72
CA GLU A 88 -0.68 12.85 34.03
C GLU A 88 -1.89 13.79 34.17
N SER A 89 -3.09 13.26 34.40
CA SER A 89 -4.20 14.01 34.99
C SER A 89 -4.36 13.59 36.46
N PRO A 90 -3.45 13.97 37.39
CA PRO A 90 -3.57 13.57 38.77
C PRO A 90 -4.64 14.45 39.43
N LYS A 91 -5.68 13.81 39.96
CA LYS A 91 -5.92 13.66 41.41
C LYS A 91 -5.64 14.85 42.37
N GLU A 92 -5.45 16.08 41.92
CA GLU A 92 -5.16 17.24 42.79
C GLU A 92 -6.41 18.06 43.16
N SER A 93 -7.55 17.88 42.48
CA SER A 93 -8.76 18.66 42.79
C SER A 93 -9.54 18.12 44.00
N ASN A 94 -9.50 16.81 44.26
CA ASN A 94 -10.39 16.20 45.26
C ASN A 94 -9.84 16.17 46.69
N SER A 95 -8.56 16.49 46.92
CA SER A 95 -8.01 16.53 48.29
C SER A 95 -8.30 17.83 49.03
N LYS A 96 -8.37 18.98 48.33
CA LYS A 96 -8.62 20.28 48.99
C LYS A 96 -10.10 20.51 49.30
N ILE A 97 -11.01 19.98 48.47
CA ILE A 97 -12.46 20.15 48.66
C ILE A 97 -12.94 19.43 49.93
N VAL A 98 -12.40 18.25 50.25
CA VAL A 98 -12.82 17.47 51.42
C VAL A 98 -12.34 18.10 52.74
N THR A 99 -11.18 18.77 52.75
CA THR A 99 -10.68 19.45 53.97
C THR A 99 -11.46 20.74 54.27
N THR A 100 -11.88 21.49 53.25
CA THR A 100 -12.67 22.72 53.44
C THR A 100 -14.11 22.42 53.85
N ILE A 101 -14.76 21.40 53.28
CA ILE A 101 -16.15 21.05 53.65
C ILE A 101 -16.23 20.52 55.09
N LYS A 102 -15.21 19.82 55.58
CA LYS A 102 -15.19 19.30 56.96
C LYS A 102 -14.93 20.39 58.01
N ALA A 103 -14.24 21.46 57.64
CA ALA A 103 -14.01 22.61 58.54
C ALA A 103 -15.23 23.55 58.66
N GLU A 104 -16.12 23.56 57.67
CA GLU A 104 -17.37 24.33 57.67
C GLU A 104 -18.53 23.57 58.37
N SER A 105 -18.48 22.23 58.39
CA SER A 105 -19.53 21.38 59.01
C SER A 105 -19.41 21.24 60.53
N ASP A 106 -18.27 21.60 61.13
CA ASP A 106 -18.00 21.51 62.57
C ASP A 106 -18.05 22.88 63.29
N LYS A 107 -18.59 23.92 62.64
CA LYS A 107 -18.93 25.22 63.24
C LYS A 107 -20.45 25.44 63.23
#